data_AF-A0AA39ZH88-F1
#
_entry.id   AF-A0AA39ZH88-F1
#
_cell.length_a   1.000
_cell.length_b   1.000
_cell.length_c   1.000
_cell.angle_alpha   90.00
_cell.angle_beta   90.00
_cell.angle_gamma   90.00
#
_symmetry.space_group_name_H-M   'P 1'
#
loop_
_entity.id
_entity.type
_entity.pdbx_description
1 polymer ?
#
loop_
_entity_poly.entity_id
_entity_poly.type
_entity_poly.pdbx_seq_one_letter_code
_entity_poly.pdbx_strand_id
1 'polypeptide(L)'
;MYQLRPLLLFSLGVLATAVRGDDSKIEIPEVNFDLEGEHTGELPSPWEGPSHCVSGDHCLYFNPAGNDNNGQVLITTPNYAYLTATFPKITSETQISPDSFHLAPIPGKGNGFVADRLIKKGEVIMQRQPSFLVHADAHIDMKPEVQEKIYQTALSKLSKDAQEKFLAQFGDGVRAKIDKNSFRIVVDPSGDKESGHLGVFVDVSGFNHDCRPNVHYRITNTTHTTVAVRDIHPGEELTISYIYGIARRSTRQKELQDWGFECTCSQCTLNSLEIDASDARVKEIKRLEEEIEDKMSRRGEEIKPEMGGKLVDMYLEEKLFAYLAPTYVRAALIYSMFGNEAKAKEYAEEAVGALTREYGTHAKDIESMRELAADVKGHWSWGIKVVNEDKEQKKKTETWKLGQAKGKKNETGEANVKKEKKVREKIGKKTGKTVKKAKAKKDEL
;
A
#
# COMPACT_ATOMS: atom_id res chain seq x y z
N MET A 1 0.00 -4.39 22.62
CA MET A 1 -1.17 -3.75 21.96
C MET A 1 -0.70 -2.56 21.12
N TYR A 2 0.33 -2.76 20.27
CA TYR A 2 0.89 -1.74 19.41
C TYR A 2 0.52 -2.10 17.97
N GLN A 3 -0.62 -1.58 17.52
CA GLN A 3 -1.03 -1.70 16.13
C GLN A 3 -0.45 -0.53 15.35
N LEU A 4 0.74 -0.72 14.77
CA LEU A 4 0.91 -0.25 13.39
C LEU A 4 -0.05 -1.12 12.57
N ARG A 5 -1.26 -0.61 12.38
CA ARG A 5 -2.25 -1.24 11.50
C ARG A 5 -1.56 -1.45 10.15
N PRO A 6 -1.62 -2.65 9.56
CA PRO A 6 -1.23 -2.81 8.18
C PRO A 6 -2.05 -1.80 7.38
N LEU A 7 -1.38 -0.89 6.67
CA LEU A 7 -2.01 -0.19 5.57
C LEU A 7 -2.66 -1.27 4.71
N LEU A 8 -3.96 -1.13 4.51
CA LEU A 8 -4.74 -1.93 3.57
C LEU A 8 -4.00 -1.97 2.23
N LEU A 9 -3.25 -3.04 1.99
CA LEU A 9 -2.80 -3.49 0.67
C LEU A 9 -3.96 -4.12 -0.14
N PHE A 10 -5.20 -3.88 0.27
CA PHE A 10 -6.41 -4.36 -0.38
C PHE A 10 -7.26 -3.18 -0.83
N SER A 11 -6.97 -2.64 -2.03
CA SER A 11 -8.04 -2.08 -2.89
C SER A 11 -7.67 -1.90 -4.37
N LEU A 12 -6.41 -1.94 -4.79
CA LEU A 12 -6.08 -1.82 -6.22
C LEU A 12 -6.34 -3.09 -7.05
N GLY A 13 -6.44 -4.27 -6.42
CA GLY A 13 -6.90 -5.49 -7.09
C GLY A 13 -8.34 -5.37 -7.64
N VAL A 14 -9.13 -4.43 -7.10
CA VAL A 14 -10.50 -4.14 -7.58
C VAL A 14 -10.47 -3.21 -8.81
N LEU A 15 -9.46 -2.35 -8.96
CA LEU A 15 -9.35 -1.46 -10.12
C LEU A 15 -9.11 -2.22 -11.44
N ALA A 16 -8.32 -3.30 -11.41
CA ALA A 16 -8.05 -4.13 -12.59
C ALA A 16 -9.21 -5.09 -12.91
N THR A 17 -9.92 -5.60 -11.89
CA THR A 17 -10.98 -6.61 -12.05
C THR A 17 -12.35 -6.01 -12.40
N ALA A 18 -12.61 -4.75 -12.09
CA ALA A 18 -13.92 -4.14 -12.37
C ALA A 18 -14.18 -3.84 -13.87
N VAL A 19 -13.16 -3.90 -14.73
CA VAL A 19 -13.24 -3.51 -16.16
C VAL A 19 -12.93 -4.66 -17.14
N ARG A 20 -12.27 -5.75 -16.72
CA ARG A 20 -12.00 -6.90 -17.59
C ARG A 20 -12.99 -8.03 -17.33
N GLY A 21 -13.86 -8.27 -18.31
CA GLY A 21 -14.38 -9.61 -18.55
C GLY A 21 -13.34 -10.39 -19.34
N ASP A 22 -13.22 -11.68 -19.01
CA ASP A 22 -12.32 -12.68 -19.60
C ASP A 22 -10.96 -12.83 -18.90
N ASP A 23 -10.95 -13.71 -17.89
CA ASP A 23 -9.75 -14.26 -17.26
C ASP A 23 -9.15 -15.33 -18.18
N SER A 24 -8.23 -14.94 -19.05
CA SER A 24 -7.31 -15.91 -19.64
C SER A 24 -5.90 -15.33 -19.85
N LYS A 25 -5.00 -15.88 -19.02
CA LYS A 25 -3.54 -16.01 -19.21
C LYS A 25 -2.71 -14.72 -19.28
N ILE A 26 -2.24 -14.29 -18.10
CA ILE A 26 -0.96 -13.62 -17.97
C ILE A 26 -0.07 -14.55 -17.13
N GLU A 27 0.86 -15.24 -17.78
CA GLU A 27 1.93 -15.98 -17.11
C GLU A 27 2.90 -14.96 -16.51
N ILE A 28 2.82 -14.80 -15.19
CA ILE A 28 3.85 -14.17 -14.37
C ILE A 28 5.04 -15.14 -14.36
N PRO A 29 6.30 -14.70 -14.48
CA PRO A 29 7.43 -15.58 -14.24
C PRO A 29 7.31 -16.11 -12.81
N GLU A 30 7.04 -17.41 -12.67
CA GLU A 30 7.14 -18.10 -11.39
C GLU A 30 8.58 -17.95 -10.89
N VAL A 31 8.78 -17.05 -9.92
CA VAL A 31 9.87 -17.25 -8.98
C VAL A 31 9.49 -18.51 -8.23
N ASN A 32 10.17 -19.61 -8.54
CA ASN A 32 9.88 -20.91 -7.97
C ASN A 32 10.16 -20.87 -6.47
N PHE A 33 9.15 -20.48 -5.68
CA PHE A 33 9.09 -20.65 -4.25
C PHE A 33 8.44 -22.01 -3.96
N ASP A 34 9.15 -23.09 -4.30
CA ASP A 34 8.88 -24.39 -3.69
C ASP A 34 9.28 -24.30 -2.20
N LEU A 35 8.46 -23.62 -1.39
CA LEU A 35 8.62 -23.44 0.06
C LEU A 35 7.53 -24.19 0.85
N GLU A 36 7.04 -25.32 0.34
CA GLU A 36 6.22 -26.24 1.13
C GLU A 36 7.13 -27.25 1.84
N GLY A 37 7.46 -27.00 3.11
CA GLY A 37 8.15 -27.97 3.97
C GLY A 37 8.74 -27.36 5.25
N GLU A 38 8.91 -28.18 6.29
CA GLU A 38 9.74 -27.84 7.45
C GLU A 38 11.19 -27.63 6.98
N HIS A 39 11.69 -26.39 6.91
CA HIS A 39 13.09 -26.14 6.59
C HIS A 39 13.96 -26.38 7.83
N THR A 40 14.26 -27.66 8.08
CA THR A 40 15.22 -28.13 9.09
C THR A 40 16.65 -28.20 8.55
N GLY A 41 16.94 -27.45 7.47
CA GLY A 41 18.24 -27.46 6.80
C GLY A 41 19.37 -26.96 7.69
N GLU A 42 20.57 -27.51 7.50
CA GLU A 42 21.79 -27.03 8.14
C GLU A 42 22.01 -25.55 7.79
N LEU A 43 22.28 -24.73 8.81
CA LEU A 43 22.46 -23.29 8.60
C LEU A 43 23.70 -23.03 7.74
N PRO A 44 23.61 -22.14 6.74
CA PRO A 44 24.75 -21.83 5.90
C PRO A 44 25.84 -21.13 6.71
N SER A 45 27.11 -21.50 6.49
CA SER A 45 28.23 -20.81 7.11
C SER A 45 28.19 -19.28 6.83
N PRO A 46 28.51 -18.42 7.82
CA PRO A 46 29.06 -18.72 9.14
C PRO A 46 28.01 -18.65 10.26
N TRP A 47 26.75 -19.00 9.98
CA TRP A 47 25.74 -19.10 11.01
C TRP A 47 26.04 -20.24 11.98
N GLU A 48 25.81 -19.98 13.27
CA GLU A 48 25.97 -20.91 14.38
C GLU A 48 24.67 -21.02 15.18
N GLY A 49 24.42 -22.20 15.73
CA GLY A 49 23.20 -22.54 16.49
C GLY A 49 22.53 -23.80 15.93
N PRO A 50 21.41 -24.24 16.53
CA PRO A 50 20.73 -23.64 17.66
C PRO A 50 21.53 -23.71 18.97
N SER A 51 21.33 -22.73 19.86
CA SER A 51 21.80 -22.76 21.25
C SER A 51 20.76 -22.14 22.18
N HIS A 52 20.86 -22.39 23.49
CA HIS A 52 20.00 -21.75 24.50
C HIS A 52 18.49 -21.80 24.18
N CYS A 53 18.02 -22.95 23.68
CA CYS A 53 16.63 -23.15 23.33
C CYS A 53 15.71 -23.08 24.56
N VAL A 54 14.55 -22.48 24.37
CA VAL A 54 13.50 -22.34 25.39
C VAL A 54 12.24 -23.09 24.97
N SER A 55 11.26 -23.20 25.87
CA SER A 55 9.95 -23.81 25.57
C SER A 55 9.28 -23.10 24.39
N GLY A 56 8.81 -23.87 23.38
CA GLY A 56 8.20 -23.34 22.15
C GLY A 56 9.14 -23.35 20.92
N ASP A 57 10.22 -24.13 20.94
CA ASP A 57 11.21 -24.29 19.87
C ASP A 57 11.96 -23.00 19.46
N HIS A 58 11.86 -21.93 20.24
CA HIS A 58 12.67 -20.73 20.05
C HIS A 58 14.09 -20.95 20.58
N CYS A 59 15.08 -20.77 19.72
CA CYS A 59 16.50 -20.91 20.04
C CYS A 59 17.27 -19.66 19.64
N LEU A 60 18.46 -19.49 20.24
CA LEU A 60 19.43 -18.49 19.85
C LEU A 60 20.30 -19.02 18.70
N TYR A 61 20.35 -18.25 17.62
CA TYR A 61 21.26 -18.40 16.48
C TYR A 61 22.09 -17.13 16.33
N PHE A 62 23.30 -17.26 15.81
CA PHE A 62 24.15 -16.09 15.60
C PHE A 62 25.04 -16.23 14.38
N ASN A 63 25.38 -15.10 13.78
CA ASN A 63 26.28 -14.99 12.66
C ASN A 63 27.33 -13.91 12.98
N PRO A 64 28.59 -14.28 13.25
CA PRO A 64 29.63 -13.31 13.62
C PRO A 64 30.04 -12.40 12.45
N ALA A 65 29.83 -12.83 11.21
CA ALA A 65 30.16 -12.05 10.01
C ALA A 65 29.02 -11.10 9.57
N GLY A 66 27.88 -11.11 10.27
CA GLY A 66 26.76 -10.22 9.98
C GLY A 66 27.12 -8.74 10.19
N ASN A 67 26.47 -7.84 9.43
CA ASN A 67 26.59 -6.38 9.58
C ASN A 67 28.04 -5.87 9.69
N ASP A 68 28.91 -6.16 8.72
CA ASP A 68 30.32 -5.73 8.73
C ASP A 68 31.14 -6.26 9.91
N ASN A 69 30.92 -7.53 10.25
CA ASN A 69 31.51 -8.18 11.42
C ASN A 69 31.05 -7.60 12.77
N ASN A 70 29.95 -6.84 12.79
CA ASN A 70 29.29 -6.45 14.04
C ASN A 70 28.41 -7.54 14.63
N GLY A 71 28.17 -8.60 13.86
CA GLY A 71 27.36 -9.74 14.25
C GLY A 71 25.87 -9.54 13.97
N GLN A 72 25.17 -10.66 13.99
CA GLN A 72 23.72 -10.75 13.94
C GLN A 72 23.26 -11.89 14.85
N VAL A 73 22.20 -11.66 15.61
CA VAL A 73 21.58 -12.67 16.48
C VAL A 73 20.11 -12.83 16.16
N LEU A 74 19.65 -14.08 16.15
CA LEU A 74 18.26 -14.45 15.96
C LEU A 74 17.78 -15.21 17.20
N ILE A 75 16.60 -14.86 17.70
CA ILE A 75 15.88 -15.65 18.71
C ILE A 75 14.58 -16.06 18.05
N THR A 76 14.57 -17.24 17.44
CA THR A 76 13.47 -17.70 16.58
C THR A 76 13.42 -19.23 16.47
N THR A 77 12.49 -19.77 15.70
CA THR A 77 12.38 -21.21 15.43
C THR A 77 13.38 -21.64 14.34
N PRO A 78 13.72 -22.94 14.24
CA PRO A 78 14.66 -23.43 13.21
C PRO A 78 14.29 -23.02 11.78
N ASN A 79 12.99 -23.08 11.45
CA ASN A 79 12.50 -22.75 10.11
C ASN A 79 12.79 -21.30 9.72
N TYR A 80 12.44 -20.35 10.60
CA TYR A 80 12.68 -18.93 10.36
C TYR A 80 14.15 -18.55 10.46
N ALA A 81 14.95 -19.28 11.24
CA ALA A 81 16.40 -19.11 11.26
C ALA A 81 17.01 -19.47 9.90
N TYR A 82 16.61 -20.63 9.33
CA TYR A 82 17.06 -21.06 8.01
C TYR A 82 16.64 -20.07 6.90
N LEU A 83 15.37 -19.67 6.86
CA LEU A 83 14.88 -18.67 5.91
C LEU A 83 15.65 -17.35 6.02
N THR A 84 15.85 -16.86 7.25
CA THR A 84 16.63 -15.63 7.48
C THR A 84 18.08 -15.77 7.00
N ALA A 85 18.71 -16.91 7.26
CA ALA A 85 20.09 -17.18 6.91
C ALA A 85 20.33 -17.30 5.39
N THR A 86 19.29 -17.63 4.63
CA THR A 86 19.33 -17.82 3.17
C THR A 86 18.96 -16.56 2.38
N PHE A 87 18.49 -15.50 3.04
CA PHE A 87 18.21 -14.24 2.37
C PHE A 87 19.46 -13.62 1.72
N PRO A 88 19.29 -12.87 0.62
CA PRO A 88 20.39 -12.14 0.00
C PRO A 88 21.13 -11.26 1.01
N LYS A 89 22.46 -11.41 1.05
CA LYS A 89 23.35 -10.60 1.91
C LYS A 89 23.56 -9.22 1.26
N ILE A 90 23.67 -8.19 2.09
CA ILE A 90 24.09 -6.85 1.68
C ILE A 90 25.59 -6.91 1.40
N THR A 91 26.04 -6.44 0.24
CA THR A 91 27.47 -6.35 -0.11
C THR A 91 28.04 -4.99 0.31
N SER A 92 29.36 -4.89 0.53
CA SER A 92 30.03 -3.62 0.86
C SER A 92 29.80 -2.53 -0.20
N GLU A 93 29.59 -2.91 -1.47
CA GLU A 93 29.24 -1.99 -2.56
C GLU A 93 27.86 -1.33 -2.40
N THR A 94 26.96 -1.95 -1.62
CA THR A 94 25.62 -1.43 -1.33
C THR A 94 25.54 -0.65 -0.01
N GLN A 95 26.64 -0.59 0.74
CA GLN A 95 26.74 0.23 1.95
C GLN A 95 27.06 1.67 1.56
N ILE A 96 26.08 2.54 1.76
CA ILE A 96 26.19 3.95 1.37
C ILE A 96 27.22 4.68 2.23
N SER A 97 27.89 5.62 1.55
CA SER A 97 29.09 6.34 1.98
C SER A 97 28.98 6.93 3.39
N PRO A 98 29.98 6.67 4.26
CA PRO A 98 30.08 7.27 5.60
C PRO A 98 30.22 8.81 5.58
N ASP A 99 30.42 9.43 4.42
CA ASP A 99 30.65 10.88 4.29
C ASP A 99 29.38 11.67 3.99
N SER A 100 28.19 11.03 4.09
CA SER A 100 26.92 11.68 3.71
C SER A 100 26.21 12.34 4.90
N PHE A 101 26.44 11.84 6.10
CA PHE A 101 25.85 12.32 7.34
C PHE A 101 26.64 11.80 8.55
N HIS A 102 26.51 12.49 9.68
CA HIS A 102 27.10 12.08 10.95
C HIS A 102 26.06 12.12 12.08
N LEU A 103 26.38 11.45 13.19
CA LEU A 103 25.57 11.51 14.41
C LEU A 103 25.95 12.75 15.22
N ALA A 104 24.98 13.59 15.59
CA ALA A 104 25.20 14.79 16.39
C ALA A 104 24.09 15.00 17.42
N PRO A 105 24.34 15.78 18.50
CA PRO A 105 23.29 16.18 19.42
C PRO A 105 22.23 17.06 18.74
N ILE A 106 20.96 16.71 18.91
CA ILE A 106 19.79 17.42 18.42
C ILE A 106 19.01 17.98 19.62
N PRO A 107 18.77 19.30 19.68
CA PRO A 107 18.04 19.92 20.78
C PRO A 107 16.70 19.24 21.08
N GLY A 108 16.55 18.73 22.30
CA GLY A 108 15.32 18.06 22.76
C GLY A 108 15.07 16.66 22.20
N LYS A 109 15.96 16.10 21.36
CA LYS A 109 15.81 14.76 20.77
C LYS A 109 16.98 13.80 21.05
N GLY A 110 17.97 14.20 21.85
CA GLY A 110 19.15 13.37 22.09
C GLY A 110 20.13 13.46 20.93
N ASN A 111 20.57 12.33 20.38
CA ASN A 111 21.43 12.32 19.19
C ASN A 111 20.60 11.98 17.95
N GLY A 112 20.99 12.52 16.79
CA GLY A 112 20.33 12.25 15.51
C GLY A 112 21.30 12.38 14.34
N PHE A 113 20.91 11.85 13.19
CA PHE A 113 21.71 11.97 11.96
C PHE A 113 21.55 13.35 11.32
N VAL A 114 22.66 13.99 10.98
CA VAL A 114 22.72 15.30 10.32
C VAL A 114 23.46 15.18 9.01
N ALA A 115 22.88 15.70 7.92
CA ALA A 115 23.47 15.64 6.60
C ALA A 115 24.76 16.48 6.51
N ASP A 116 25.83 15.92 5.95
CA ASP A 116 27.10 16.62 5.71
C ASP A 116 27.17 17.23 4.31
N ARG A 117 26.34 16.72 3.40
CA ARG A 117 26.22 17.18 2.03
C ARG A 117 24.75 17.23 1.61
N LEU A 118 24.52 17.74 0.40
CA LEU A 118 23.23 17.57 -0.26
C LEU A 118 23.00 16.07 -0.54
N ILE A 119 21.94 15.52 0.05
CA ILE A 119 21.41 14.18 -0.26
C ILE A 119 20.21 14.37 -1.17
N LYS A 120 20.22 13.72 -2.34
CA LYS A 120 19.20 13.94 -3.37
C LYS A 120 17.94 13.12 -3.13
N LYS A 121 16.78 13.64 -3.51
CA LYS A 121 15.52 12.88 -3.56
C LYS A 121 15.74 11.55 -4.30
N GLY A 122 15.39 10.44 -3.66
CA GLY A 122 15.54 9.09 -4.21
C GLY A 122 16.89 8.43 -3.92
N GLU A 123 17.85 9.14 -3.36
CA GLU A 123 19.13 8.57 -2.95
C GLU A 123 18.92 7.59 -1.79
N VAL A 124 19.52 6.40 -1.91
CA VAL A 124 19.55 5.43 -0.82
C VAL A 124 20.60 5.90 0.17
N ILE A 125 20.21 6.05 1.45
CA ILE A 125 21.03 6.61 2.52
C ILE A 125 21.73 5.53 3.33
N MET A 126 21.02 4.43 3.59
CA MET A 126 21.53 3.35 4.42
C MET A 126 20.86 2.04 4.04
N GLN A 127 21.63 0.95 4.07
CA GLN A 127 21.10 -0.42 4.06
C GLN A 127 21.73 -1.22 5.18
N ARG A 128 20.91 -1.86 6.01
CA ARG A 128 21.35 -2.66 7.16
C ARG A 128 20.49 -3.91 7.33
N GLN A 129 21.10 -4.99 7.82
CA GLN A 129 20.38 -6.13 8.36
C GLN A 129 20.19 -5.94 9.88
N PRO A 130 19.24 -6.63 10.52
CA PRO A 130 19.03 -6.45 11.95
C PRO A 130 20.25 -6.98 12.70
N SER A 131 20.64 -6.30 13.78
CA SER A 131 21.58 -6.84 14.76
C SER A 131 20.88 -7.86 15.65
N PHE A 132 19.61 -7.61 16.00
CA PHE A 132 18.73 -8.56 16.68
C PHE A 132 17.49 -8.82 15.84
N LEU A 133 17.12 -10.09 15.66
CA LEU A 133 15.81 -10.48 15.14
C LEU A 133 15.15 -11.44 16.12
N VAL A 134 14.05 -11.01 16.73
CA VAL A 134 13.37 -11.78 17.79
C VAL A 134 11.97 -12.14 17.32
N HIS A 135 11.61 -13.42 17.38
CA HIS A 135 10.25 -13.88 17.11
C HIS A 135 9.25 -13.21 18.06
N ALA A 136 8.11 -12.75 17.56
CA ALA A 136 7.14 -11.99 18.34
C ALA A 136 6.65 -12.78 19.56
N ASP A 137 6.30 -14.06 19.39
CA ASP A 137 5.84 -14.91 20.49
C ASP A 137 6.93 -15.15 21.53
N ALA A 138 8.18 -15.35 21.12
CA ALA A 138 9.32 -15.43 22.05
C ALA A 138 9.50 -14.12 22.84
N HIS A 139 9.15 -12.97 22.26
CA HIS A 139 9.19 -11.70 22.94
C HIS A 139 7.98 -11.48 23.87
N ILE A 140 6.81 -12.05 23.59
CA ILE A 140 5.58 -11.82 24.37
C ILE A 140 5.42 -12.87 25.47
N ASP A 141 5.60 -14.14 25.16
CA ASP A 141 5.18 -15.27 26.00
C ASP A 141 6.29 -15.82 26.89
N MET A 142 7.55 -15.52 26.56
CA MET A 142 8.69 -16.02 27.33
C MET A 142 8.72 -15.39 28.73
N LYS A 143 8.92 -16.24 29.75
CA LYS A 143 9.04 -15.80 31.14
C LYS A 143 10.17 -14.75 31.28
N PRO A 144 9.97 -13.65 32.04
CA PRO A 144 10.93 -12.56 32.13
C PRO A 144 12.37 -12.99 32.47
N GLU A 145 12.54 -13.94 33.38
CA GLU A 145 13.87 -14.37 33.84
C GLU A 145 14.63 -15.15 32.75
N VAL A 146 13.90 -15.96 31.98
CA VAL A 146 14.46 -16.71 30.84
C VAL A 146 14.79 -15.74 29.70
N GLN A 147 13.88 -14.80 29.45
CA GLN A 147 14.01 -13.80 28.41
C GLN A 147 15.21 -12.88 28.64
N GLU A 148 15.39 -12.38 29.86
CA GLU A 148 16.56 -11.56 30.19
C GLU A 148 17.86 -12.33 29.97
N LYS A 149 17.91 -13.60 30.39
CA LYS A 149 19.11 -14.43 30.20
C LYS A 149 19.45 -14.65 28.73
N ILE A 150 18.46 -14.98 27.88
CA ILE A 150 18.72 -15.20 26.45
C ILE A 150 19.08 -13.89 25.75
N TYR A 151 18.50 -12.76 26.13
CA TYR A 151 18.84 -11.44 25.62
C TYR A 151 20.25 -11.01 25.97
N GLN A 152 20.69 -11.19 27.22
CA GLN A 152 22.07 -10.91 27.61
C GLN A 152 23.06 -11.83 26.87
N THR A 153 22.71 -13.10 26.72
CA THR A 153 23.53 -14.05 25.95
C THR A 153 23.63 -13.63 24.49
N ALA A 154 22.51 -13.26 23.86
CA ALA A 154 22.49 -12.79 22.48
C ALA A 154 23.29 -11.49 22.31
N LEU A 155 23.14 -10.52 23.21
CA LEU A 155 23.91 -9.27 23.18
C LEU A 155 25.41 -9.53 23.25
N SER A 156 25.85 -10.48 24.08
CA SER A 156 27.26 -10.85 24.21
C SER A 156 27.89 -11.44 22.95
N LYS A 157 27.07 -11.92 21.99
CA LYS A 157 27.53 -12.46 20.71
C LYS A 157 27.82 -11.39 19.66
N LEU A 158 27.35 -10.16 19.86
CA LEU A 158 27.66 -9.03 18.97
C LEU A 158 29.08 -8.49 19.23
N SER A 159 29.62 -7.70 18.29
CA SER A 159 30.87 -6.97 18.50
C SER A 159 30.75 -5.95 19.65
N LYS A 160 31.88 -5.45 20.17
CA LYS A 160 31.85 -4.41 21.21
C LYS A 160 31.19 -3.11 20.72
N ASP A 161 31.47 -2.70 19.49
CA ASP A 161 30.83 -1.54 18.85
C ASP A 161 29.30 -1.71 18.80
N ALA A 162 28.81 -2.86 18.34
CA ALA A 162 27.38 -3.12 18.27
C ALA A 162 26.72 -3.24 19.64
N GLN A 163 27.41 -3.82 20.64
CA GLN A 163 26.94 -3.84 22.02
C GLN A 163 26.77 -2.41 22.57
N GLU A 164 27.76 -1.53 22.36
CA GLU A 164 27.72 -0.15 22.81
C GLU A 164 26.60 0.64 22.13
N LYS A 165 26.48 0.54 20.80
CA LYS A 165 25.40 1.17 20.05
C LYS A 165 24.02 0.68 20.49
N PHE A 166 23.86 -0.62 20.69
CA PHE A 166 22.62 -1.19 21.21
C PHE A 166 22.30 -0.63 22.60
N LEU A 167 23.25 -0.65 23.53
CA LEU A 167 23.05 -0.17 24.90
C LEU A 167 22.78 1.33 24.99
N ALA A 168 23.25 2.12 24.03
CA ALA A 168 23.00 3.56 23.93
C ALA A 168 21.58 3.92 23.46
N GLN A 169 20.83 2.97 22.88
CA GLN A 169 19.45 3.21 22.41
C GLN A 169 18.50 3.58 23.55
N PHE A 170 17.40 4.26 23.24
CA PHE A 170 16.36 4.59 24.23
C PHE A 170 15.69 3.32 24.79
N GLY A 171 15.46 3.27 26.10
CA GLY A 171 14.84 2.15 26.81
C GLY A 171 15.72 1.61 27.94
N ASP A 172 15.09 1.19 29.04
CA ASP A 172 15.75 0.62 30.21
C ASP A 172 15.85 -0.91 30.12
N GLY A 173 17.08 -1.43 30.09
CA GLY A 173 17.35 -2.85 29.84
C GLY A 173 17.16 -3.31 28.38
N VAL A 174 17.49 -4.57 28.10
CA VAL A 174 17.49 -5.11 26.72
C VAL A 174 16.08 -5.23 26.14
N ARG A 175 15.12 -5.69 26.97
CA ARG A 175 13.72 -5.82 26.55
C ARG A 175 13.12 -4.51 26.08
N ALA A 176 13.23 -3.44 26.88
CA ALA A 176 12.64 -2.14 26.53
C ALA A 176 13.32 -1.53 25.30
N LYS A 177 14.62 -1.76 25.09
CA LYS A 177 15.31 -1.34 23.87
C LYS A 177 14.77 -2.07 22.63
N ILE A 178 14.51 -3.37 22.73
CA ILE A 178 13.83 -4.12 21.65
C ILE A 178 12.41 -3.56 21.43
N ASP A 179 11.64 -3.32 22.48
CA ASP A 179 10.29 -2.75 22.38
C ASP A 179 10.25 -1.40 21.66
N LYS A 180 11.24 -0.53 21.92
CA LYS A 180 11.27 0.85 21.42
C LYS A 180 12.01 1.03 20.10
N ASN A 181 12.97 0.16 19.78
CA ASN A 181 13.87 0.36 18.64
C ASN A 181 13.73 -0.72 17.56
N SER A 182 12.77 -1.65 17.71
CA SER A 182 12.51 -2.67 16.71
C SER A 182 11.54 -2.22 15.62
N PHE A 183 11.75 -2.77 14.44
CA PHE A 183 10.81 -2.73 13.33
C PHE A 183 10.14 -4.09 13.21
N ARG A 184 8.85 -4.10 12.87
CA ARG A 184 8.15 -5.35 12.56
C ARG A 184 8.66 -5.91 11.24
N ILE A 185 9.03 -7.19 11.25
CA ILE A 185 9.48 -7.94 10.08
C ILE A 185 8.61 -9.18 9.95
N VAL A 186 8.27 -9.53 8.72
CA VAL A 186 7.58 -10.77 8.37
C VAL A 186 8.59 -11.60 7.59
N VAL A 187 9.12 -12.66 8.20
CA VAL A 187 10.21 -13.46 7.60
C VAL A 187 9.66 -14.36 6.50
N ASP A 188 8.47 -14.90 6.69
CA ASP A 188 7.79 -15.73 5.68
C ASP A 188 6.43 -15.10 5.35
N PRO A 189 6.29 -14.43 4.20
CA PRO A 189 5.02 -13.85 3.77
C PRO A 189 4.05 -14.88 3.17
N SER A 190 4.53 -16.09 2.84
CA SER A 190 3.69 -17.22 2.39
C SER A 190 3.13 -18.04 3.56
N GLY A 191 3.81 -18.02 4.71
CA GLY A 191 3.41 -18.75 5.92
C GLY A 191 2.22 -18.13 6.66
N ASP A 192 1.67 -18.91 7.60
CA ASP A 192 0.61 -18.48 8.52
C ASP A 192 1.03 -17.27 9.37
N LYS A 193 0.07 -16.65 10.07
CA LYS A 193 0.17 -15.41 10.87
C LYS A 193 1.31 -15.35 11.92
N GLU A 194 2.07 -16.44 12.08
CA GLU A 194 3.12 -16.66 13.08
C GLU A 194 4.51 -16.18 12.65
N SER A 195 4.75 -15.73 11.41
CA SER A 195 6.08 -15.32 10.93
C SER A 195 6.55 -13.92 11.39
N GLY A 196 5.87 -13.34 12.38
CA GLY A 196 6.14 -12.00 12.90
C GLY A 196 7.40 -11.93 13.76
N HIS A 197 8.29 -10.99 13.45
CA HIS A 197 9.54 -10.74 14.17
C HIS A 197 9.73 -9.26 14.49
N LEU A 198 10.54 -8.99 15.50
CA LEU A 198 11.03 -7.68 15.92
C LEU A 198 12.51 -7.58 15.52
N GLY A 199 12.81 -6.73 14.54
CA GLY A 199 14.17 -6.48 14.06
C GLY A 199 14.74 -5.18 14.64
N VAL A 200 15.81 -5.25 15.41
CA VAL A 200 16.57 -4.07 15.88
C VAL A 200 17.79 -3.87 15.00
N PHE A 201 17.96 -2.65 14.51
CA PHE A 201 19.05 -2.25 13.61
C PHE A 201 19.84 -1.14 14.30
N VAL A 202 20.97 -1.47 14.93
CA VAL A 202 21.66 -0.55 15.84
C VAL A 202 22.08 0.77 15.17
N ASP A 203 22.44 0.73 13.89
CA ASP A 203 22.78 1.93 13.12
C ASP A 203 21.55 2.73 12.67
N VAL A 204 20.38 2.10 12.51
CA VAL A 204 19.14 2.78 12.07
C VAL A 204 18.49 3.54 13.21
N SER A 205 18.70 3.13 14.47
CA SER A 205 18.09 3.78 15.64
C SER A 205 18.53 5.22 15.88
N GLY A 206 19.49 5.75 15.11
CA GLY A 206 19.84 7.17 15.13
C GLY A 206 18.86 8.09 14.38
N PHE A 207 17.89 7.56 13.63
CA PHE A 207 16.85 8.40 13.02
C PHE A 207 15.82 8.82 14.07
N ASN A 208 15.73 10.13 14.33
CA ASN A 208 14.69 10.70 15.18
C ASN A 208 13.34 10.82 14.45
N HIS A 209 12.30 11.05 15.25
CA HIS A 209 10.95 11.32 14.77
C HIS A 209 10.83 12.72 14.14
N ASP A 210 10.13 12.78 13.00
CA ASP A 210 9.41 13.95 12.51
C ASP A 210 8.04 13.53 11.95
N CYS A 211 7.00 14.33 12.17
CA CYS A 211 5.65 14.06 11.64
C CYS A 211 5.59 14.18 10.11
N ARG A 212 6.57 14.86 9.48
CA ARG A 212 6.76 15.02 8.03
C ARG A 212 8.21 14.67 7.70
N PRO A 213 8.56 13.38 7.77
CA PRO A 213 9.95 12.96 7.65
C PRO A 213 10.49 13.27 6.25
N ASN A 214 11.80 13.50 6.17
CA ASN A 214 12.53 13.69 4.92
C ASN A 214 13.13 12.39 4.38
N VAL A 215 12.99 11.30 5.14
CA VAL A 215 13.46 9.98 4.81
C VAL A 215 12.34 8.96 5.02
N HIS A 216 12.28 7.97 4.14
CA HIS A 216 11.39 6.81 4.26
C HIS A 216 12.23 5.54 4.35
N TYR A 217 11.65 4.49 4.92
CA TYR A 217 12.28 3.19 4.96
C TYR A 217 11.37 2.09 4.42
N ARG A 218 12.00 1.06 3.88
CA ARG A 218 11.34 -0.19 3.50
C ARG A 218 12.15 -1.36 4.01
N ILE A 219 11.48 -2.45 4.33
CA ILE A 219 12.11 -3.70 4.71
C ILE A 219 11.76 -4.74 3.66
N THR A 220 12.79 -5.29 3.01
CA THR A 220 12.65 -6.39 2.06
C THR A 220 13.43 -7.57 2.61
N ASN A 221 12.73 -8.69 2.82
CA ASN A 221 13.23 -9.81 3.64
C ASN A 221 13.56 -9.28 5.05
N THR A 222 14.85 -9.22 5.41
CA THR A 222 15.34 -8.60 6.66
C THR A 222 16.15 -7.33 6.44
N THR A 223 16.33 -6.87 5.20
CA THR A 223 17.15 -5.70 4.90
C THR A 223 16.32 -4.42 5.03
N HIS A 224 16.70 -3.58 5.98
CA HIS A 224 16.19 -2.22 6.13
C HIS A 224 16.90 -1.30 5.14
N THR A 225 16.14 -0.71 4.22
CA THR A 225 16.63 0.26 3.24
C THR A 225 16.02 1.62 3.50
N THR A 226 16.87 2.60 3.72
CA THR A 226 16.50 3.98 4.00
C THR A 226 16.74 4.84 2.77
N VAL A 227 15.76 5.67 2.38
CA VAL A 227 15.81 6.48 1.15
C VAL A 227 15.33 7.92 1.41
N ALA A 228 15.99 8.90 0.80
CA ALA A 228 15.53 10.29 0.84
C ALA A 228 14.25 10.48 0.04
N VAL A 229 13.21 11.11 0.60
CA VAL A 229 11.93 11.37 -0.10
C VAL A 229 11.83 12.77 -0.68
N ARG A 230 12.78 13.63 -0.35
CA ARG A 230 13.03 14.96 -0.90
C ARG A 230 14.53 15.24 -0.87
N ASP A 231 14.97 16.34 -1.49
CA ASP A 231 16.34 16.83 -1.28
C ASP A 231 16.52 17.22 0.20
N ILE A 232 17.68 16.88 0.78
CA ILE A 232 18.07 17.15 2.16
C ILE A 232 19.39 17.91 2.12
N HIS A 233 19.40 19.15 2.59
CA HIS A 233 20.57 20.02 2.55
C HIS A 233 21.53 19.76 3.72
N PRO A 234 22.82 20.12 3.59
CA PRO A 234 23.78 20.05 4.70
C PRO A 234 23.24 20.75 5.95
N GLY A 235 23.42 20.12 7.11
CA GLY A 235 22.92 20.60 8.40
C GLY A 235 21.46 20.24 8.71
N GLU A 236 20.70 19.70 7.75
CA GLU A 236 19.37 19.15 8.06
C GLU A 236 19.47 17.81 8.79
N GLU A 237 18.61 17.61 9.79
CA GLU A 237 18.43 16.32 10.46
C GLU A 237 17.71 15.33 9.52
N LEU A 238 18.21 14.09 9.42
CA LEU A 238 17.53 13.00 8.75
C LEU A 238 16.55 12.35 9.73
N THR A 239 15.28 12.25 9.34
CA THR A 239 14.19 11.84 10.22
C THR A 239 13.25 10.84 9.56
N ILE A 240 12.70 9.94 10.37
CA ILE A 240 11.62 9.01 10.00
C ILE A 240 10.37 9.31 10.83
N SER A 241 9.23 8.71 10.51
CA SER A 241 8.04 8.79 11.37
C SER A 241 7.83 7.51 12.15
N TYR A 242 7.86 7.60 13.47
CA TYR A 242 7.54 6.50 14.40
C TYR A 242 6.05 6.14 14.47
N ILE A 243 5.19 7.01 13.94
CA ILE A 243 3.73 6.86 13.98
C ILE A 243 3.14 7.07 12.59
N TYR A 244 1.83 6.84 12.45
CA TYR A 244 1.13 7.20 11.23
C TYR A 244 0.89 8.72 11.17
N GLY A 245 1.67 9.42 10.35
CA GLY A 245 1.71 10.90 10.32
C GLY A 245 0.48 11.60 9.73
N ILE A 246 -0.39 10.88 9.01
CA ILE A 246 -1.62 11.44 8.39
C ILE A 246 -2.76 11.46 9.42
N ALA A 247 -2.58 12.26 10.46
CA ALA A 247 -3.55 12.45 11.54
C ALA A 247 -3.47 13.89 12.06
N ARG A 248 -4.49 14.31 12.83
CA ARG A 248 -4.51 15.63 13.48
C ARG A 248 -3.39 15.77 14.49
N ARG A 249 -2.94 17.01 14.77
CA ARG A 249 -1.84 17.28 15.72
C ARG A 249 -2.09 16.60 17.07
N SER A 250 -3.30 16.72 17.62
CA SER A 250 -3.64 16.13 18.92
C SER A 250 -3.52 14.60 18.93
N THR A 251 -3.92 13.94 17.83
CA THR A 251 -3.76 12.49 17.66
C THR A 251 -2.28 12.11 17.58
N ARG A 252 -1.49 12.83 16.77
CA ARG A 252 -0.04 12.58 16.66
C ARG A 252 0.67 12.74 18.00
N GLN A 253 0.39 13.82 18.73
CA GLN A 253 0.97 14.04 20.06
C GLN A 253 0.56 12.93 21.04
N LYS A 254 -0.70 12.49 21.03
CA LYS A 254 -1.17 11.41 21.88
C LYS A 254 -0.44 10.09 21.59
N GLU A 255 -0.27 9.72 20.33
CA GLU A 255 0.47 8.49 19.96
C GLU A 255 1.95 8.56 20.35
N LEU A 256 2.54 9.75 20.34
CA LEU A 256 3.94 9.97 20.73
C LEU A 256 4.16 10.00 22.26
N GLN A 257 3.10 10.12 23.07
CA GLN A 257 3.24 10.00 24.53
C GLN A 257 3.79 8.63 24.93
N ASP A 258 3.45 7.56 24.20
CA ASP A 258 3.97 6.20 24.44
C ASP A 258 5.48 6.12 24.16
N TRP A 259 6.04 7.06 23.40
CA TRP A 259 7.47 7.20 23.14
C TRP A 259 8.20 8.05 24.18
N GLY A 260 7.47 8.68 25.10
CA GLY A 260 8.04 9.43 26.22
C GLY A 260 8.54 10.83 25.87
N PHE A 261 8.07 11.43 24.76
CA PHE A 261 8.42 12.81 24.40
C PHE A 261 7.23 13.59 23.83
N GLU A 262 7.29 14.93 23.92
CA GLU A 262 6.39 15.83 23.19
C GLU A 262 7.04 16.22 21.86
N CYS A 263 6.32 16.05 20.75
CA CYS A 263 6.89 16.32 19.44
C CYS A 263 7.00 17.82 19.17
N THR A 264 8.22 18.26 18.87
CA THR A 264 8.56 19.66 18.55
C THR A 264 8.92 19.86 17.07
N CYS A 265 8.56 18.91 16.20
CA CYS A 265 8.77 19.05 14.76
C CYS A 265 8.06 20.29 14.18
N SER A 266 8.49 20.71 12.99
CA SER A 266 7.96 21.91 12.32
C SER A 266 6.43 21.91 12.15
N GLN A 267 5.78 20.74 12.08
CA GLN A 267 4.31 20.65 12.02
C GLN A 267 3.63 20.76 13.38
N CYS A 268 4.28 20.33 14.46
CA CYS A 268 3.71 20.37 15.79
C CYS A 268 3.95 21.71 16.51
N THR A 269 4.85 22.54 15.99
CA THR A 269 5.19 23.88 16.50
C THR A 269 4.60 25.03 15.68
N LEU A 270 3.78 24.72 14.66
CA LEU A 270 2.96 25.70 13.95
C LEU A 270 2.09 26.52 14.91
N ASN A 271 1.68 27.72 14.49
CA ASN A 271 0.73 28.50 15.27
C ASN A 271 -0.69 27.91 15.21
N SER A 272 -1.60 28.35 16.08
CA SER A 272 -2.93 27.75 16.20
C SER A 272 -3.74 27.79 14.89
N LEU A 273 -3.66 28.88 14.12
CA LEU A 273 -4.37 29.00 12.83
C LEU A 273 -3.81 28.01 11.80
N GLU A 274 -2.50 27.85 11.75
CA GLU A 274 -1.82 26.91 10.86
C GLU A 274 -2.09 25.44 11.25
N ILE A 275 -2.16 25.15 12.56
CA ILE A 275 -2.56 23.84 13.08
C ILE A 275 -3.99 23.51 12.65
N ASP A 276 -4.94 24.44 12.86
CA ASP A 276 -6.34 24.23 12.48
C ASP A 276 -6.49 24.01 10.97
N ALA A 277 -5.73 24.75 10.15
CA ALA A 277 -5.69 24.56 8.70
C ALA A 277 -5.12 23.19 8.31
N SER A 278 -4.01 22.76 8.92
CA SER A 278 -3.43 21.43 8.67
C SER A 278 -4.38 20.30 9.11
N ASP A 279 -4.99 20.42 10.29
CA ASP A 279 -5.95 19.43 10.79
C ASP A 279 -7.20 19.33 9.90
N ALA A 280 -7.64 20.47 9.31
CA ALA A 280 -8.71 20.49 8.32
C ALA A 280 -8.28 19.84 6.99
N ARG A 281 -7.08 20.12 6.48
CA ARG A 281 -6.54 19.46 5.27
C ARG A 281 -6.39 17.96 5.47
N VAL A 282 -5.85 17.49 6.59
CA VAL A 282 -5.73 16.05 6.88
C VAL A 282 -7.09 15.37 6.95
N LYS A 283 -8.12 16.05 7.46
CA LYS A 283 -9.51 15.54 7.45
C LYS A 283 -10.05 15.43 6.03
N GLU A 284 -9.82 16.44 5.20
CA GLU A 284 -10.27 16.46 3.80
C GLU A 284 -9.52 15.43 2.94
N ILE A 285 -8.22 15.22 3.19
CA ILE A 285 -7.43 14.14 2.58
C ILE A 285 -8.13 12.80 2.79
N LYS A 286 -8.41 12.42 4.04
CA LYS A 286 -9.05 11.13 4.35
C LYS A 286 -10.41 10.99 3.69
N ARG A 287 -11.23 12.05 3.75
CA ARG A 287 -12.55 12.07 3.12
C ARG A 287 -12.44 11.89 1.60
N LEU A 288 -11.47 12.54 0.96
CA LEU A 288 -11.27 12.46 -0.48
C LEU A 288 -10.70 11.11 -0.91
N GLU A 289 -9.80 10.52 -0.12
CA GLU A 289 -9.32 9.15 -0.35
C GLU A 289 -10.48 8.13 -0.31
N GLU A 290 -11.32 8.19 0.72
CA GLU A 290 -12.51 7.34 0.86
C GLU A 290 -13.50 7.55 -0.29
N GLU A 291 -13.74 8.81 -0.68
CA GLU A 291 -14.63 9.15 -1.79
C GLU A 291 -14.10 8.65 -3.13
N ILE A 292 -12.80 8.80 -3.40
CA ILE A 292 -12.16 8.27 -4.62
C ILE A 292 -12.28 6.74 -4.63
N GLU A 293 -11.96 6.07 -3.53
CA GLU A 293 -12.03 4.61 -3.44
C GLU A 293 -13.45 4.09 -3.69
N ASP A 294 -14.46 4.67 -3.03
CA ASP A 294 -15.87 4.30 -3.23
C ASP A 294 -16.29 4.48 -4.70
N LYS A 295 -16.00 5.65 -5.30
CA LYS A 295 -16.36 5.91 -6.70
C LYS A 295 -15.63 4.97 -7.66
N MET A 296 -14.37 4.65 -7.41
CA MET A 296 -13.59 3.72 -8.23
C MET A 296 -14.12 2.28 -8.12
N SER A 297 -14.54 1.84 -6.93
CA SER A 297 -15.21 0.54 -6.75
C SER A 297 -16.50 0.42 -7.59
N ARG A 298 -17.19 1.55 -7.82
CA ARG A 298 -18.37 1.67 -8.69
C ARG A 298 -18.00 2.05 -10.13
N ARG A 299 -16.90 1.51 -10.64
CA ARG A 299 -16.38 1.74 -12.00
C ARG A 299 -16.18 3.22 -12.34
N GLY A 300 -15.78 4.04 -11.36
CA GLY A 300 -15.58 5.47 -11.53
C GLY A 300 -16.88 6.23 -11.82
N GLU A 301 -17.99 5.87 -11.19
CA GLU A 301 -19.22 6.65 -11.25
C GLU A 301 -19.03 7.98 -10.50
N GLU A 302 -19.40 9.11 -11.13
CA GLU A 302 -19.22 10.47 -10.61
C GLU A 302 -17.78 10.89 -10.24
N ILE A 303 -16.78 10.06 -10.54
CA ILE A 303 -15.37 10.44 -10.39
C ILE A 303 -15.07 11.61 -11.35
N LYS A 304 -14.22 12.54 -10.94
CA LYS A 304 -13.79 13.65 -11.76
C LYS A 304 -12.26 13.72 -11.78
N PRO A 305 -11.63 14.13 -12.90
CA PRO A 305 -10.18 14.20 -13.00
C PRO A 305 -9.54 15.09 -11.93
N GLU A 306 -10.21 16.18 -11.56
CA GLU A 306 -9.72 17.13 -10.56
C GLU A 306 -9.60 16.52 -9.15
N MET A 307 -10.33 15.44 -8.85
CA MET A 307 -10.24 14.76 -7.56
C MET A 307 -8.83 14.18 -7.33
N GLY A 308 -8.24 13.57 -8.36
CA GLY A 308 -6.88 13.03 -8.28
C GLY A 308 -5.83 14.12 -8.10
N GLY A 309 -5.93 15.21 -8.89
CA GLY A 309 -5.03 16.36 -8.77
C GLY A 309 -5.14 17.05 -7.40
N LYS A 310 -6.36 17.30 -6.93
CA LYS A 310 -6.61 17.89 -5.61
C LYS A 310 -6.02 17.05 -4.48
N LEU A 311 -6.11 15.72 -4.58
CA LEU A 311 -5.50 14.84 -3.58
C LEU A 311 -3.97 14.99 -3.55
N VAL A 312 -3.32 15.00 -4.72
CA VAL A 312 -1.87 15.24 -4.83
C VAL A 312 -1.49 16.59 -4.21
N ASP A 313 -2.19 17.66 -4.57
CA ASP A 313 -1.89 19.02 -4.09
C ASP A 313 -1.96 19.09 -2.55
N MET A 314 -2.97 18.47 -1.94
CA MET A 314 -3.10 18.43 -0.48
C MET A 314 -1.97 17.63 0.19
N TYR A 315 -1.51 16.53 -0.42
CA TYR A 315 -0.35 15.77 0.10
C TYR A 315 0.93 16.60 0.04
N LEU A 316 1.15 17.33 -1.06
CA LEU A 316 2.31 18.18 -1.23
C LEU A 316 2.29 19.37 -0.27
N GLU A 317 1.14 20.01 -0.09
CA GLU A 317 0.94 21.12 0.85
C GLU A 317 1.15 20.66 2.30
N GLU A 318 0.69 19.46 2.65
CA GLU A 318 0.94 18.84 3.95
C GLU A 318 2.36 18.26 4.09
N LYS A 319 3.22 18.33 3.06
CA LYS A 319 4.58 17.78 3.07
C LYS A 319 4.63 16.27 3.36
N LEU A 320 3.64 15.53 2.87
CA LEU A 320 3.52 14.07 3.04
C LEU A 320 4.40 13.30 2.03
N PHE A 321 5.65 13.72 1.85
CA PHE A 321 6.54 13.23 0.78
C PHE A 321 6.86 11.74 0.87
N ALA A 322 6.75 11.14 2.05
CA ALA A 322 6.95 9.70 2.28
C ALA A 322 5.72 8.82 1.95
N TYR A 323 4.61 9.42 1.49
CA TYR A 323 3.32 8.74 1.29
C TYR A 323 2.64 9.15 -0.02
N LEU A 324 3.42 9.49 -1.06
CA LEU A 324 2.90 10.03 -2.32
C LEU A 324 2.57 8.95 -3.35
N ALA A 325 3.16 7.76 -3.25
CA ALA A 325 3.08 6.76 -4.32
C ALA A 325 1.64 6.35 -4.67
N PRO A 326 0.77 5.95 -3.72
CA PRO A 326 -0.62 5.61 -4.05
C PRO A 326 -1.40 6.80 -4.61
N THR A 327 -1.09 8.01 -4.14
CA THR A 327 -1.73 9.25 -4.55
C THR A 327 -1.42 9.59 -6.01
N TYR A 328 -0.16 9.47 -6.43
CA TYR A 328 0.24 9.67 -7.82
C TYR A 328 -0.33 8.59 -8.75
N VAL A 329 -0.32 7.31 -8.35
CA VAL A 329 -0.96 6.22 -9.13
C VAL A 329 -2.43 6.53 -9.40
N ARG A 330 -3.19 6.90 -8.34
CA ARG A 330 -4.60 7.28 -8.48
C ARG A 330 -4.78 8.45 -9.43
N ALA A 331 -4.00 9.52 -9.26
CA ALA A 331 -4.10 10.70 -10.13
C ALA A 331 -3.81 10.34 -11.59
N ALA A 332 -2.74 9.60 -11.87
CA ALA A 332 -2.36 9.17 -13.21
C ALA A 332 -3.48 8.37 -13.89
N LEU A 333 -4.03 7.38 -13.19
CA LEU A 333 -5.12 6.54 -13.69
C LEU A 333 -6.41 7.33 -13.92
N ILE A 334 -6.81 8.19 -12.99
CA ILE A 334 -8.02 9.01 -13.14
C ILE A 334 -7.87 9.94 -14.35
N TYR A 335 -6.77 10.69 -14.48
CA TYR A 335 -6.57 11.58 -15.64
C TYR A 335 -6.55 10.80 -16.97
N SER A 336 -5.96 9.61 -16.99
CA SER A 336 -5.97 8.73 -18.16
C SER A 336 -7.39 8.31 -18.56
N MET A 337 -8.24 7.95 -17.60
CA MET A 337 -9.65 7.59 -17.83
C MET A 337 -10.44 8.69 -18.55
N PHE A 338 -10.11 9.96 -18.30
CA PHE A 338 -10.76 11.12 -18.92
C PHE A 338 -10.03 11.64 -20.16
N GLY A 339 -9.02 10.94 -20.67
CA GLY A 339 -8.32 11.34 -21.88
C GLY A 339 -7.41 12.55 -21.69
N ASN A 340 -6.96 12.85 -20.47
CA ASN A 340 -6.00 13.91 -20.22
C ASN A 340 -4.57 13.37 -20.27
N GLU A 341 -4.00 13.39 -21.48
CA GLU A 341 -2.70 12.80 -21.77
C GLU A 341 -1.56 13.41 -20.94
N ALA A 342 -1.50 14.75 -20.88
CA ALA A 342 -0.42 15.45 -20.21
C ALA A 342 -0.36 15.14 -18.70
N LYS A 343 -1.50 15.25 -18.01
CA LYS A 343 -1.56 14.98 -16.57
C LYS A 343 -1.42 13.49 -16.23
N ALA A 344 -1.94 12.61 -17.07
CA ALA A 344 -1.76 11.17 -16.90
C ALA A 344 -0.27 10.80 -16.97
N LYS A 345 0.46 11.31 -17.97
CA LYS A 345 1.90 11.09 -18.11
C LYS A 345 2.70 11.66 -16.94
N GLU A 346 2.47 12.92 -16.59
CA GLU A 346 3.15 13.61 -15.48
C GLU A 346 3.05 12.81 -14.17
N TYR A 347 1.84 12.41 -13.78
CA TYR A 347 1.66 11.66 -12.54
C TYR A 347 2.12 10.21 -12.64
N ALA A 348 2.11 9.59 -13.83
CA ALA A 348 2.67 8.26 -14.01
C ALA A 348 4.19 8.26 -13.79
N GLU A 349 4.90 9.27 -14.30
CA GLU A 349 6.34 9.44 -14.09
C GLU A 349 6.67 9.68 -12.59
N GLU A 350 5.92 10.56 -11.92
CA GLU A 350 6.08 10.80 -10.47
C GLU A 350 5.73 9.54 -9.64
N ALA A 351 4.71 8.77 -10.05
CA ALA A 351 4.33 7.52 -9.42
C ALA A 351 5.47 6.50 -9.47
N VAL A 352 6.13 6.30 -10.61
CA VAL A 352 7.27 5.37 -10.73
C VAL A 352 8.37 5.73 -9.72
N GLY A 353 8.72 7.01 -9.63
CA GLY A 353 9.72 7.49 -8.67
C GLY A 353 9.28 7.27 -7.22
N ALA A 354 8.03 7.59 -6.88
CA ALA A 354 7.49 7.42 -5.53
C ALA A 354 7.37 5.94 -5.13
N LEU A 355 6.83 5.08 -6.00
CA LEU A 355 6.73 3.63 -5.77
C LEU A 355 8.11 3.01 -5.50
N THR A 356 9.12 3.41 -6.27
CA THR A 356 10.50 2.92 -6.09
C THR A 356 11.06 3.29 -4.72
N ARG A 357 10.79 4.51 -4.23
CA ARG A 357 11.22 4.95 -2.90
C ARG A 357 10.46 4.24 -1.78
N GLU A 358 9.13 4.22 -1.89
CA GLU A 358 8.23 3.79 -0.82
C GLU A 358 8.16 2.26 -0.67
N TYR A 359 8.19 1.53 -1.80
CA TYR A 359 7.97 0.07 -1.85
C TYR A 359 9.12 -0.69 -2.52
N GLY A 360 10.08 -0.01 -3.15
CA GLY A 360 11.23 -0.63 -3.82
C GLY A 360 11.01 -0.84 -5.33
N THR A 361 12.06 -1.30 -6.02
CA THR A 361 12.09 -1.42 -7.49
C THR A 361 11.14 -2.47 -8.07
N HIS A 362 10.64 -3.38 -7.23
CA HIS A 362 9.73 -4.47 -7.61
C HIS A 362 8.28 -4.21 -7.19
N ALA A 363 7.93 -2.95 -6.86
CA ALA A 363 6.55 -2.61 -6.50
C ALA A 363 5.60 -2.91 -7.68
N LYS A 364 4.48 -3.56 -7.38
CA LYS A 364 3.55 -4.13 -8.39
C LYS A 364 3.10 -3.13 -9.45
N ASP A 365 2.87 -1.88 -9.05
CA ASP A 365 2.33 -0.85 -9.94
C ASP A 365 3.39 -0.16 -10.81
N ILE A 366 4.70 -0.39 -10.57
CA ILE A 366 5.76 0.30 -11.30
C ILE A 366 5.65 0.03 -12.80
N GLU A 367 5.43 -1.21 -13.21
CA GLU A 367 5.41 -1.55 -14.64
C GLU A 367 4.21 -0.89 -15.34
N SER A 368 3.00 -0.99 -14.76
CA SER A 368 1.82 -0.33 -15.32
C SER A 368 2.00 1.20 -15.39
N MET A 369 2.65 1.83 -14.41
CA MET A 369 2.92 3.28 -14.46
C MET A 369 3.99 3.63 -15.51
N ARG A 370 4.99 2.77 -15.74
CA ARG A 370 5.95 2.95 -16.85
C ARG A 370 5.27 2.83 -18.21
N GLU A 371 4.43 1.82 -18.40
CA GLU A 371 3.63 1.65 -19.61
C GLU A 371 2.75 2.88 -19.85
N LEU A 372 2.05 3.37 -18.82
CA LEU A 372 1.22 4.56 -18.90
C LEU A 372 2.03 5.82 -19.26
N ALA A 373 3.21 6.01 -18.67
CA ALA A 373 4.08 7.15 -18.97
C ALA A 373 4.66 7.10 -20.40
N ALA A 374 4.95 5.90 -20.90
CA ALA A 374 5.54 5.69 -22.22
C ALA A 374 4.51 5.84 -23.36
N ASP A 375 3.32 5.24 -23.21
CA ASP A 375 2.22 5.34 -24.17
C ASP A 375 0.88 5.48 -23.44
N VAL A 376 0.53 6.73 -23.14
CA VAL A 376 -0.70 7.05 -22.40
C VAL A 376 -1.95 6.56 -23.13
N LYS A 377 -1.99 6.67 -24.46
CA LYS A 377 -3.17 6.34 -25.28
C LYS A 377 -3.34 4.83 -25.48
N GLY A 378 -2.23 4.09 -25.49
CA GLY A 378 -2.23 2.63 -25.57
C GLY A 378 -2.52 1.95 -24.24
N HIS A 379 -2.35 2.64 -23.11
CA HIS A 379 -2.60 2.09 -21.79
C HIS A 379 -4.08 1.74 -21.57
N TRP A 380 -4.36 0.63 -20.88
CA TRP A 380 -5.72 0.08 -20.70
C TRP A 380 -6.70 1.05 -20.02
N SER A 381 -6.20 2.00 -19.24
CA SER A 381 -7.03 2.99 -18.53
C SER A 381 -7.49 4.14 -19.41
N TRP A 382 -6.92 4.31 -20.60
CA TRP A 382 -7.13 5.48 -21.44
C TRP A 382 -8.58 5.62 -21.91
N GLY A 383 -9.13 6.82 -21.74
CA GLY A 383 -10.35 7.25 -22.43
C GLY A 383 -11.63 6.49 -22.06
N ILE A 384 -11.62 5.65 -21.01
CA ILE A 384 -12.78 4.85 -20.57
C ILE A 384 -14.00 5.74 -20.28
N LYS A 385 -13.76 6.95 -19.80
CA LYS A 385 -14.78 7.96 -19.44
C LYS A 385 -14.87 9.11 -20.42
N VAL A 386 -14.09 9.09 -21.51
CA VAL A 386 -14.27 10.03 -22.60
C VAL A 386 -15.60 9.71 -23.26
N VAL A 387 -16.57 10.59 -23.07
CA VAL A 387 -17.85 10.51 -23.77
C VAL A 387 -17.53 10.68 -25.25
N ASN A 388 -17.59 9.58 -26.01
CA ASN A 388 -17.75 9.68 -27.45
C ASN A 388 -19.12 10.31 -27.67
N GLU A 389 -19.17 11.61 -27.96
CA GLU A 389 -20.40 12.30 -28.35
C GLU A 389 -21.11 11.50 -29.44
N ASP A 390 -20.37 10.89 -30.37
CA ASP A 390 -20.87 9.96 -31.39
C ASP A 390 -21.61 8.73 -30.84
N LYS A 391 -21.17 8.15 -29.71
CA LYS A 391 -21.85 6.99 -29.10
C LYS A 391 -23.14 7.43 -28.42
N GLU A 392 -23.15 8.61 -27.78
CA GLU A 392 -24.35 9.14 -27.13
C GLU A 392 -25.37 9.66 -28.15
N GLN A 393 -24.89 10.26 -29.25
CA GLN A 393 -25.71 10.66 -30.39
C GLN A 393 -26.22 9.44 -31.15
N LYS A 394 -25.42 8.39 -31.35
CA LYS A 394 -25.92 7.10 -31.87
C LYS A 394 -26.97 6.49 -30.95
N LYS A 395 -26.76 6.48 -29.62
CA LYS A 395 -27.72 5.94 -28.65
C LYS A 395 -29.03 6.74 -28.64
N LYS A 396 -28.96 8.07 -28.71
CA LYS A 396 -30.10 8.99 -28.87
C LYS A 396 -30.81 8.79 -30.23
N THR A 397 -30.05 8.58 -31.30
CA THR A 397 -30.59 8.34 -32.65
C THR A 397 -31.26 6.97 -32.77
N GLU A 398 -30.70 5.94 -32.13
CA GLU A 398 -31.27 4.58 -32.07
C GLU A 398 -32.53 4.53 -31.21
N THR A 399 -32.55 5.20 -30.05
CA THR A 399 -33.76 5.32 -29.23
C THR A 399 -34.85 6.12 -29.94
N TRP A 400 -34.50 7.20 -30.66
CA TRP A 400 -35.44 7.93 -31.50
C TRP A 400 -35.99 7.08 -32.65
N LYS A 401 -35.14 6.31 -33.35
CA LYS A 401 -35.55 5.37 -34.42
C LYS A 401 -36.44 4.24 -33.88
N LEU A 402 -36.15 3.69 -32.69
CA LEU A 402 -37.02 2.70 -32.04
C LEU A 402 -38.38 3.30 -31.66
N GLY A 403 -38.41 4.55 -31.20
CA GLY A 403 -39.64 5.30 -30.91
C GLY A 403 -40.50 5.48 -32.17
N GLN A 404 -39.91 5.84 -33.29
CA GLN A 404 -40.62 5.95 -34.58
C GLN A 404 -41.10 4.60 -35.13
N ALA A 405 -40.32 3.53 -34.95
CA ALA A 405 -40.74 2.18 -35.37
C ALA A 405 -41.93 1.66 -34.54
N LYS A 406 -42.01 2.01 -33.24
CA LYS A 406 -43.17 1.72 -32.40
C LYS A 406 -44.38 2.60 -32.77
N GLY A 407 -44.16 3.88 -33.09
CA GLY A 407 -45.22 4.78 -33.57
C GLY A 407 -45.85 4.32 -34.90
N LYS A 408 -45.02 3.93 -35.88
CA LYS A 408 -45.49 3.39 -37.17
C LYS A 408 -46.21 2.04 -37.03
N LYS A 409 -45.78 1.17 -36.11
CA LYS A 409 -46.50 -0.08 -35.79
C LYS A 409 -47.90 0.18 -35.24
N ASN A 410 -48.08 1.20 -34.39
CA ASN A 410 -49.39 1.58 -33.87
C ASN A 410 -50.32 2.14 -34.97
N GLU A 411 -49.82 2.96 -35.90
CA GLU A 411 -50.62 3.45 -37.05
C GLU A 411 -51.05 2.32 -38.00
N THR A 412 -50.17 1.35 -38.28
CA THR A 412 -50.54 0.15 -39.07
C THR A 412 -51.49 -0.80 -38.32
N GLY A 413 -51.39 -0.85 -36.98
CA GLY A 413 -52.31 -1.60 -36.13
C GLY A 413 -53.73 -1.00 -36.13
N GLU A 414 -53.86 0.31 -36.02
CA GLU A 414 -55.17 0.99 -36.09
C GLU A 414 -55.82 0.88 -37.47
N ALA A 415 -55.04 0.89 -38.55
CA ALA A 415 -55.54 0.67 -39.91
C ALA A 415 -56.06 -0.77 -40.12
N ASN A 416 -55.40 -1.78 -39.51
CA ASN A 416 -55.83 -3.18 -39.58
C ASN A 416 -57.06 -3.46 -38.70
N VAL A 417 -57.16 -2.87 -37.51
CA VAL A 417 -58.35 -2.99 -36.65
C VAL A 417 -59.59 -2.38 -37.31
N LYS A 418 -59.46 -1.25 -38.03
CA LYS A 418 -60.56 -0.67 -38.82
C LYS A 418 -60.98 -1.54 -40.02
N LYS A 419 -60.04 -2.28 -40.65
CA LYS A 419 -60.35 -3.26 -41.70
C LYS A 419 -61.05 -4.50 -41.14
N GLU A 420 -60.59 -5.03 -40.00
CA GLU A 420 -61.20 -6.21 -39.36
C GLU A 420 -62.61 -5.93 -38.81
N LYS A 421 -62.87 -4.71 -38.30
CA LYS A 421 -64.21 -4.31 -37.85
C LYS A 421 -65.23 -4.27 -39.00
N LYS A 422 -64.82 -3.81 -40.20
CA LYS A 422 -65.65 -3.84 -41.42
C LYS A 422 -65.89 -5.26 -41.96
N VAL A 423 -64.95 -6.20 -41.76
CA VAL A 423 -65.12 -7.61 -42.15
C VAL A 423 -66.04 -8.33 -41.16
N ARG A 424 -65.92 -8.09 -39.84
CA ARG A 424 -66.81 -8.65 -38.82
C ARG A 424 -68.27 -8.19 -38.96
N GLU A 425 -68.54 -6.94 -39.34
CA GLU A 425 -69.91 -6.48 -39.63
C GLU A 425 -70.54 -7.14 -40.87
N LYS A 426 -69.72 -7.51 -41.88
CA LYS A 426 -70.19 -8.26 -43.06
C LYS A 426 -70.45 -9.74 -42.75
N ILE A 427 -69.70 -10.34 -41.83
CA ILE A 427 -69.88 -11.74 -41.41
C ILE A 427 -71.08 -11.88 -40.47
N GLY A 428 -71.31 -10.92 -39.55
CA GLY A 428 -72.46 -10.91 -38.63
C GLY A 428 -73.83 -10.81 -39.31
N LYS A 429 -73.92 -10.19 -40.50
CA LYS A 429 -75.16 -10.17 -41.30
C LYS A 429 -75.45 -11.47 -42.06
N LYS A 430 -74.46 -12.36 -42.25
CA LYS A 430 -74.65 -13.68 -42.90
C LYS A 430 -75.00 -14.79 -41.90
N THR A 431 -74.53 -14.73 -40.66
CA THR A 431 -74.82 -15.74 -39.61
C THR A 431 -76.19 -15.55 -38.93
N GLY A 432 -76.77 -14.34 -38.95
CA GLY A 432 -78.12 -14.09 -38.43
C GLY A 432 -79.28 -14.72 -39.22
N LYS A 433 -79.06 -15.09 -40.50
CA LYS A 433 -80.07 -15.80 -41.32
C LYS A 433 -80.06 -17.32 -41.14
N THR A 434 -78.96 -17.91 -40.66
CA THR A 434 -78.81 -19.37 -40.51
C THR A 434 -79.26 -19.86 -39.14
N VAL A 435 -79.18 -19.01 -38.10
CA VAL A 435 -79.61 -19.37 -36.72
C VAL A 435 -81.14 -19.36 -36.55
N LYS A 436 -81.90 -18.63 -37.37
CA LYS A 436 -83.37 -18.69 -37.38
C LYS A 436 -83.95 -19.97 -38.03
N LYS A 437 -83.15 -20.74 -38.80
CA LYS A 437 -83.58 -22.01 -39.40
C LYS A 437 -83.26 -23.26 -38.55
N ALA A 438 -82.38 -23.14 -37.55
CA ALA A 438 -82.01 -24.26 -36.66
C ALA A 438 -82.81 -24.29 -35.34
N LYS A 439 -83.60 -23.25 -35.03
CA LYS A 439 -84.46 -23.18 -33.84
C LYS A 439 -85.87 -23.75 -34.05
N ALA A 440 -86.23 -24.18 -35.27
CA ALA A 440 -87.55 -24.74 -35.60
C ALA A 440 -87.54 -26.28 -35.76
N LYS A 441 -86.48 -26.97 -35.35
CA LYS A 441 -86.36 -28.45 -35.49
C LYS A 441 -85.96 -29.15 -34.19
N LYS A 442 -86.11 -28.46 -33.05
CA LYS A 442 -85.88 -29.01 -31.70
C LYS A 442 -87.16 -29.04 -30.84
N ASP A 443 -88.31 -28.72 -31.44
CA ASP A 443 -89.65 -28.87 -30.83
C ASP A 443 -90.39 -30.12 -31.36
N GLU A 444 -89.68 -31.07 -31.98
CA GLU A 444 -90.13 -32.43 -32.27
C GLU A 444 -88.95 -33.39 -32.01
N LEU A 445 -88.64 -33.61 -30.73
CA LEU A 445 -88.02 -34.82 -30.16
C LEU A 445 -87.97 -34.72 -28.63
#